data_AF-A0A1J5L999-F1
#
_entry.id   AF-A0A1J5L999-F1
#
_cell.length_a   1.000
_cell.length_b   1.000
_cell.length_c   1.000
_cell.angle_alpha   90.00
_cell.angle_beta   90.00
_cell.angle_gamma   90.00
#
_symmetry.space_group_name_H-M   'P 1'
#
loop_
_entity.id
_entity.type
_entity.pdbx_description
1 polymer ?
#
loop_
_entity_poly.entity_id
_entity_poly.type
_entity_poly.pdbx_seq_one_letter_code
_entity_poly.pdbx_strand_id
1 'polypeptide(L)'
;MKGISLNDWVLDSFSGRNPKDLDLHLTYHPCAPWVVDEDGKPLVDLICRLEEIEQDWKTIQDFTETEAELTIKNKTVPSDGTRVEDLSDRSCALLNWYYAEDFENFGYGRRGEPRLKPRDEAPMVGRLSRQKGAN
;
A
#
# COMPACT_ATOMS: atom_id res chain seq x y z
N MET A 1 22.04 16.10 18.27
CA MET A 1 22.05 14.78 17.60
C MET A 1 21.83 15.01 16.12
N LYS A 2 22.74 14.55 15.25
CA LYS A 2 22.42 14.46 13.82
C LYS A 2 21.45 13.30 13.66
N GLY A 3 20.25 13.54 13.15
CA GLY A 3 19.31 12.48 12.80
C GLY A 3 19.92 11.56 11.74
N ILE A 4 19.46 10.30 11.70
CA ILE A 4 19.77 9.38 10.61
C ILE A 4 19.25 9.95 9.29
N SER A 5 20.00 9.81 8.19
CA SER A 5 19.51 10.22 6.88
C SER A 5 18.41 9.28 6.39
N LEU A 6 17.55 9.72 5.47
CA LEU A 6 16.52 8.86 4.87
C LEU A 6 17.12 7.56 4.29
N ASN A 7 18.22 7.69 3.55
CA ASN A 7 18.85 6.56 2.89
C ASN A 7 19.49 5.60 3.88
N ASP A 8 20.18 6.13 4.91
CA ASP A 8 20.74 5.29 5.97
C ASP A 8 19.62 4.57 6.71
N TRP A 9 18.49 5.25 6.99
CA TRP A 9 17.34 4.64 7.64
C TRP A 9 16.73 3.51 6.82
N VAL A 10 16.56 3.68 5.50
CA VAL A 10 16.06 2.62 4.61
C VAL A 10 17.04 1.44 4.60
N LEU A 11 18.33 1.70 4.42
CA LEU A 11 19.32 0.64 4.37
C LEU A 11 19.40 -0.13 5.70
N ASP A 12 19.42 0.56 6.84
CA ASP A 12 19.48 -0.07 8.16
C ASP A 12 18.20 -0.87 8.49
N SER A 13 17.05 -0.41 7.99
CA SER A 13 15.75 -1.05 8.25
C SER A 13 15.54 -2.30 7.39
N PHE A 14 15.91 -2.24 6.11
CA PHE A 14 15.52 -3.26 5.12
C PHE A 14 16.68 -4.11 4.58
N SER A 15 17.94 -3.66 4.69
CA SER A 15 19.08 -4.38 4.06
C SER A 15 19.40 -5.68 4.79
N GLY A 16 19.52 -6.78 4.03
CA GLY A 16 19.99 -8.08 4.55
C GLY A 16 19.00 -8.79 5.46
N ARG A 17 17.75 -8.33 5.53
CA ARG A 17 16.69 -8.94 6.32
C ARG A 17 15.67 -9.61 5.38
N ASN A 18 15.30 -10.84 5.70
CA ASN A 18 14.15 -11.48 5.06
C ASN A 18 12.89 -10.72 5.48
N PRO A 19 11.94 -10.41 4.59
CA PRO A 19 10.71 -9.73 4.96
C PRO A 19 9.97 -10.40 6.12
N LYS A 20 9.99 -11.74 6.18
CA LYS A 20 9.37 -12.51 7.27
C LYS A 20 10.05 -12.35 8.62
N ASP A 21 11.32 -11.90 8.63
CA ASP A 21 12.16 -11.75 9.83
C ASP A 21 12.20 -10.30 10.34
N LEU A 22 11.49 -9.38 9.67
CA LEU A 22 11.36 -7.99 10.10
C LEU A 22 10.35 -7.87 11.24
N ASP A 23 10.85 -7.97 12.48
CA ASP A 23 10.10 -7.64 13.69
C ASP A 23 9.97 -6.12 13.89
N LEU A 24 9.40 -5.45 12.89
CA LEU A 24 9.19 -4.00 12.85
C LEU A 24 7.74 -3.67 13.22
N HIS A 25 7.28 -4.06 14.42
CA HIS A 25 5.94 -3.73 14.94
C HIS A 25 4.79 -3.82 13.89
N LEU A 26 4.90 -4.76 12.94
CA LEU A 26 4.02 -4.95 11.77
C LEU A 26 3.71 -3.69 10.93
N THR A 27 4.31 -2.53 11.23
CA THR A 27 3.90 -1.23 10.69
C THR A 27 4.51 -0.96 9.31
N TYR A 28 5.59 -1.67 8.97
CA TYR A 28 6.30 -1.53 7.70
C TYR A 28 6.23 -2.79 6.84
N HIS A 29 5.35 -3.75 7.15
CA HIS A 29 5.12 -4.90 6.28
C HIS A 29 4.33 -4.49 5.03
N PRO A 30 4.53 -5.16 3.89
CA PRO A 30 3.65 -5.00 2.74
C PRO A 30 2.20 -5.33 3.14
N CYS A 31 1.25 -4.71 2.48
CA CYS A 31 -0.17 -4.92 2.71
C CYS A 31 -0.65 -6.26 2.16
N ALA A 32 -0.07 -6.75 1.05
CA ALA A 32 -0.56 -7.95 0.37
C ALA A 32 -0.74 -9.18 1.29
N PRO A 33 0.23 -9.57 2.13
CA PRO A 33 0.09 -10.72 3.04
C PRO A 33 -1.07 -10.65 4.05
N TRP A 34 -1.67 -9.47 4.26
CA TRP A 34 -2.79 -9.27 5.18
C TRP A 34 -4.15 -9.49 4.52
N VAL A 35 -4.20 -9.46 3.20
CA VAL A 35 -5.45 -9.46 2.42
C VAL A 35 -5.54 -10.63 1.45
N VAL A 36 -4.50 -11.48 1.36
CA VAL A 36 -4.51 -12.73 0.59
C VAL A 36 -4.18 -13.94 1.46
N ASP A 37 -4.68 -15.11 1.07
CA ASP A 37 -4.31 -16.39 1.68
C ASP A 37 -2.98 -16.95 1.11
N GLU A 38 -2.59 -18.16 1.55
CA GLU A 38 -1.37 -18.83 1.08
C GLU A 38 -1.39 -19.17 -0.43
N ASP A 39 -2.56 -19.23 -1.05
CA ASP A 39 -2.74 -19.44 -2.50
C ASP A 39 -2.78 -18.11 -3.28
N GLY A 40 -2.65 -16.97 -2.59
CA GLY A 40 -2.78 -15.63 -3.18
C GLY A 40 -4.23 -15.21 -3.45
N LYS A 41 -5.23 -15.91 -2.88
CA LYS A 41 -6.64 -15.56 -3.06
C LYS A 41 -7.06 -14.48 -2.06
N PRO A 42 -7.90 -13.51 -2.47
CA PRO A 42 -8.37 -12.47 -1.56
C PRO A 42 -9.12 -13.02 -0.33
N LEU A 43 -8.74 -12.57 0.86
CA LEU A 43 -9.43 -12.81 2.14
C LEU A 43 -10.53 -11.79 2.43
N VAL A 44 -10.53 -10.67 1.70
CA VAL A 44 -11.47 -9.56 1.83
C VAL A 44 -12.28 -9.39 0.55
N ASP A 45 -13.48 -8.83 0.68
CA ASP A 45 -14.42 -8.65 -0.44
C ASP A 45 -14.30 -7.29 -1.15
N LEU A 46 -13.62 -6.33 -0.52
CA LEU A 46 -13.46 -4.97 -0.99
C LEU A 46 -12.12 -4.41 -0.52
N ILE A 47 -11.33 -3.85 -1.45
CA ILE A 47 -10.13 -3.08 -1.15
C ILE A 47 -10.24 -1.72 -1.82
N CYS A 48 -10.09 -0.65 -1.04
CA CYS A 48 -10.15 0.73 -1.52
C CYS A 48 -8.81 1.43 -1.28
N ARG A 49 -8.51 2.46 -2.07
CA ARG A 49 -7.32 3.29 -1.87
C ARG A 49 -7.71 4.58 -1.16
N LEU A 50 -7.02 4.92 -0.07
CA LEU A 50 -7.33 6.13 0.69
C LEU A 50 -7.16 7.41 -0.15
N GLU A 51 -6.24 7.39 -1.10
CA GLU A 51 -6.03 8.46 -2.09
C GLU A 51 -7.26 8.73 -2.97
N GLU A 52 -8.11 7.71 -3.17
CA GLU A 52 -9.29 7.75 -4.02
C GLU A 52 -10.58 7.56 -3.21
N ILE A 53 -10.52 7.73 -1.88
CA ILE A 53 -11.62 7.42 -0.97
C ILE A 53 -12.93 8.12 -1.33
N GLU A 54 -12.87 9.30 -1.93
CA GLU A 54 -14.04 10.05 -2.40
C GLU A 54 -14.78 9.32 -3.54
N GLN A 55 -14.04 8.70 -4.46
CA GLN A 55 -14.61 7.89 -5.54
C GLN A 55 -15.17 6.57 -4.98
N ASP A 56 -14.52 6.05 -3.94
CA ASP A 56 -14.85 4.74 -3.34
C ASP A 56 -15.94 4.83 -2.27
N TRP A 57 -16.25 6.02 -1.76
CA TRP A 57 -17.11 6.18 -0.60
C TRP A 57 -18.49 5.60 -0.81
N LYS A 58 -19.08 5.84 -1.99
CA LYS A 58 -20.40 5.28 -2.31
C LYS A 58 -20.37 3.75 -2.36
N THR A 59 -19.32 3.18 -2.95
CA THR A 59 -19.11 1.73 -2.97
C THR A 59 -18.95 1.15 -1.57
N ILE A 60 -18.25 1.84 -0.68
CA ILE A 60 -18.09 1.44 0.72
C ILE A 60 -19.44 1.47 1.45
N GLN A 61 -20.18 2.57 1.36
CA GLN A 61 -21.51 2.70 1.96
C GLN A 61 -22.46 1.60 1.49
N ASP A 62 -22.48 1.32 0.18
CA ASP A 62 -23.31 0.27 -0.41
C ASP A 62 -22.86 -1.13 0.04
N PHE A 63 -21.55 -1.35 0.21
CA PHE A 63 -20.99 -2.61 0.66
C PHE A 63 -21.24 -2.88 2.15
N THR A 64 -21.16 -1.86 3.00
CA THR A 64 -21.36 -1.98 4.45
C THR A 64 -22.78 -1.68 4.89
N GLU A 65 -23.71 -1.44 3.94
CA GLU A 65 -25.10 -1.06 4.20
C GLU A 65 -25.22 0.11 5.19
N THR A 66 -24.31 1.09 5.09
CA THR A 66 -24.18 2.18 6.04
C THR A 66 -24.29 3.53 5.35
N GLU A 67 -25.18 4.39 5.83
CA GLU A 67 -25.26 5.78 5.41
C GLU A 67 -24.43 6.66 6.35
N ALA A 68 -23.19 6.97 5.95
CA ALA A 68 -22.29 7.85 6.68
C ALA A 68 -21.71 8.94 5.76
N GLU A 69 -21.68 10.19 6.20
CA GLU A 69 -21.04 11.27 5.43
C GLU A 69 -19.51 11.22 5.57
N LEU A 70 -18.79 11.48 4.48
CA LEU A 70 -17.34 11.65 4.50
C LEU A 70 -17.01 13.08 5.00
N THR A 71 -16.91 13.23 6.32
CA THR A 71 -16.88 14.56 6.98
C THR A 71 -15.55 15.29 6.94
N ILE A 72 -14.41 14.58 6.91
CA ILE A 72 -13.07 15.18 7.00
C ILE A 72 -12.16 14.61 5.91
N LYS A 73 -11.66 15.49 5.04
CA LYS A 73 -10.51 15.18 4.16
C LYS A 73 -9.22 15.43 4.94
N ASN A 74 -8.61 14.36 5.45
CA ASN A 74 -7.20 14.39 5.85
C ASN A 74 -6.36 14.52 4.57
N LYS A 75 -6.28 15.74 4.02
CA LYS A 75 -5.21 16.07 3.08
C LYS A 75 -3.95 16.21 3.91
N THR A 76 -3.10 15.19 3.87
CA THR A 76 -1.72 15.35 4.30
C THR A 76 -1.12 16.46 3.45
N VAL A 77 -0.99 17.66 4.02
CA VAL A 77 -0.23 18.74 3.40
C VAL A 77 1.20 18.25 3.37
N PRO A 78 1.84 18.17 2.19
CA PRO A 78 3.26 17.85 2.12
C PRO A 78 3.98 18.87 3.00
N SER A 79 4.56 18.44 4.10
CA SER A 79 5.55 19.28 4.79
C SER A 79 6.76 19.39 3.87
N ASP A 80 7.56 20.45 4.03
CA ASP A 80 8.83 20.65 3.30
C ASP A 80 9.90 19.58 3.61
N GLY A 81 9.49 18.42 4.13
CA GLY A 81 10.33 17.30 4.48
C GLY A 81 10.68 16.40 3.29
N THR A 82 10.94 15.14 3.64
CA THR A 82 11.51 14.13 2.74
C THR A 82 10.59 13.77 1.59
N ARG A 83 11.15 13.73 0.38
CA ARG A 83 10.47 13.36 -0.85
C ARG A 83 11.02 12.04 -1.42
N VAL A 84 10.26 11.42 -2.31
CA VAL A 84 10.68 10.17 -2.99
C VAL A 84 11.94 10.42 -3.83
N GLU A 85 12.12 11.64 -4.33
CA GLU A 85 13.29 12.07 -5.08
C GLU A 85 14.57 12.12 -4.23
N ASP A 86 14.46 12.15 -2.90
CA ASP A 86 15.61 12.14 -1.97
C ASP A 86 16.18 10.72 -1.75
N LEU A 87 15.49 9.68 -2.25
CA LEU A 87 15.96 8.30 -2.19
C LEU A 87 17.03 8.04 -3.24
N SER A 88 18.14 7.43 -2.81
CA SER A 88 19.16 6.89 -3.70
C SER A 88 18.62 5.69 -4.48
N ASP A 89 19.24 5.40 -5.62
CA ASP A 89 18.88 4.26 -6.47
C ASP A 89 18.93 2.93 -5.70
N ARG A 90 19.88 2.79 -4.78
CA ARG A 90 20.01 1.61 -3.93
C ARG A 90 18.82 1.47 -2.98
N SER A 91 18.41 2.55 -2.34
CA SER A 91 17.23 2.56 -1.46
C SER A 91 15.95 2.28 -2.24
N CYS A 92 15.80 2.87 -3.44
CA CYS A 92 14.67 2.58 -4.32
C CYS A 92 14.62 1.12 -4.74
N ALA A 93 15.76 0.52 -5.12
CA ALA A 93 15.80 -0.89 -5.48
C ALA A 93 15.36 -1.79 -4.33
N LEU A 94 15.78 -1.47 -3.10
CA LEU A 94 15.41 -2.23 -1.91
C LEU A 94 13.92 -2.12 -1.60
N LEU A 95 13.36 -0.91 -1.63
CA LEU A 95 11.92 -0.68 -1.43
C LEU A 95 11.07 -1.30 -2.55
N ASN A 96 11.52 -1.22 -3.80
CA ASN A 96 10.85 -1.83 -4.94
C ASN A 96 10.79 -3.36 -4.82
N TRP A 97 11.86 -3.98 -4.34
CA TRP A 97 11.90 -5.42 -4.07
C TRP A 97 10.98 -5.77 -2.89
N TYR A 98 11.08 -5.00 -1.80
CA TYR A 98 10.37 -5.30 -0.56
C TYR A 98 8.85 -5.14 -0.69
N TYR A 99 8.38 -4.08 -1.35
CA TYR A 99 6.94 -3.81 -1.58
C TYR A 99 6.48 -4.22 -2.99
N ALA A 100 7.18 -5.15 -3.64
CA ALA A 100 6.90 -5.54 -5.03
C ALA A 100 5.42 -5.91 -5.25
N GLU A 101 4.89 -6.78 -4.37
CA GLU A 101 3.49 -7.22 -4.44
C GLU A 101 2.51 -6.07 -4.24
N ASP A 102 2.81 -5.09 -3.39
CA ASP A 102 1.92 -3.95 -3.17
C ASP A 102 1.88 -3.04 -4.41
N PHE A 103 3.03 -2.83 -5.07
CA PHE A 103 3.10 -2.08 -6.34
C PHE A 103 2.31 -2.77 -7.45
N GLU A 104 2.30 -4.11 -7.47
CA GLU A 104 1.64 -4.90 -8.50
C GLU A 104 0.14 -5.07 -8.24
N ASN A 105 -0.24 -5.38 -7.00
CA ASN A 105 -1.62 -5.70 -6.63
C ASN A 105 -2.49 -4.45 -6.42
N PHE A 106 -1.93 -3.41 -5.81
CA PHE A 106 -2.68 -2.20 -5.45
C PHE A 106 -2.42 -1.01 -6.38
N GLY A 107 -1.54 -1.19 -7.37
CA GLY A 107 -1.24 -0.18 -8.39
C GLY A 107 -0.59 1.08 -7.80
N TYR A 108 0.29 0.93 -6.81
CA TYR A 108 1.15 2.04 -6.39
C TYR A 108 2.22 2.32 -7.45
N GLY A 109 2.59 3.58 -7.63
CA GLY A 109 3.67 3.99 -8.53
C GLY A 109 5.04 3.94 -7.87
N ARG A 110 6.05 3.56 -8.66
CA ARG A 110 7.45 3.62 -8.25
C ARG A 110 8.04 5.02 -8.48
N ARG A 111 9.27 5.26 -8.02
CA ARG A 111 9.96 6.55 -8.25
C ARG A 111 10.01 6.87 -9.76
N GLY A 112 9.50 8.05 -10.13
CA GLY A 112 9.40 8.49 -11.52
C GLY A 112 8.09 8.11 -12.22
N GLU A 113 7.22 7.33 -11.58
CA GLU A 113 5.88 7.00 -12.03
C GLU A 113 4.84 7.91 -11.32
N PRO A 114 3.61 8.04 -11.85
CA PRO A 114 2.51 8.66 -11.12
C PRO A 114 2.27 7.94 -9.78
N ARG A 115 1.89 8.67 -8.72
CA ARG A 115 1.67 8.10 -7.37
C ARG A 115 0.80 6.84 -7.37
N LEU A 116 -0.26 6.86 -8.16
CA LEU A 116 -1.15 5.73 -8.39
C LEU A 116 -1.22 5.42 -9.88
N LYS A 117 -1.18 4.13 -10.19
CA LYS A 117 -1.50 3.61 -11.51
C LYS A 117 -3.02 3.58 -11.72
N PRO A 118 -3.47 3.56 -13.00
CA PRO A 118 -4.85 3.30 -13.35
C PRO A 118 -5.43 2.07 -12.62
N ARG A 119 -6.72 2.11 -12.29
CA ARG A 119 -7.36 1.08 -11.45
C ARG A 119 -7.43 -0.29 -12.14
N ASP A 120 -7.48 -0.31 -13.46
CA ASP A 120 -7.42 -1.52 -14.30
C ASP A 120 -6.04 -2.20 -14.25
N GLU A 121 -5.00 -1.50 -13.82
CA GLU A 121 -3.68 -2.05 -13.54
C GLU A 121 -3.49 -2.49 -12.07
N ALA A 122 -4.53 -2.36 -11.24
CA ALA A 122 -4.51 -2.70 -9.81
C ALA A 122 -5.49 -3.86 -9.53
N PRO A 123 -5.10 -5.13 -9.78
CA PRO A 123 -6.01 -6.28 -9.81
C PRO A 123 -6.72 -6.56 -8.48
N MET A 124 -6.16 -6.06 -7.37
CA MET A 124 -6.73 -6.24 -6.03
C MET A 124 -7.60 -5.05 -5.58
N VAL A 125 -7.64 -3.94 -6.32
CA VAL A 125 -8.43 -2.74 -5.93
C VAL A 125 -9.84 -2.84 -6.48
N GLY A 126 -10.82 -2.61 -5.60
CA GLY A 126 -12.25 -2.67 -5.91
C GLY A 126 -12.93 -3.87 -5.26
N ARG A 127 -14.13 -4.19 -5.74
CA ARG A 127 -14.91 -5.32 -5.24
C ARG A 127 -14.35 -6.62 -5.80
N LEU A 128 -13.97 -7.52 -4.91
CA LEU A 128 -13.37 -8.79 -5.25
C LEU A 128 -14.46 -9.86 -5.22
N SER A 129 -14.58 -10.61 -6.30
CA SER A 129 -15.49 -11.74 -6.35
C SER A 129 -14.86 -12.89 -5.57
N ARG A 130 -15.47 -13.30 -4.45
CA ARG A 130 -15.22 -14.65 -3.94
C ARG A 130 -15.63 -15.61 -5.04
N GLN A 131 -14.69 -16.41 -5.55
CA GLN A 131 -15.12 -17.69 -6.11
C GLN A 131 -15.85 -18.40 -4.98
N LYS A 132 -17.17 -18.58 -5.14
CA LYS A 132 -17.97 -19.40 -4.24
C LYS A 132 -17.41 -20.83 -4.31
N GLY A 133 -16.42 -21.11 -3.47
CA GLY A 133 -15.97 -22.46 -3.15
C GLY A 133 -17.04 -23.11 -2.28
N ALA A 134 -17.44 -24.30 -2.69
CA ALA A 134 -18.50 -25.13 -2.13
C ALA A 134 -18.45 -25.30 -0.60
N ASN A 135 -19.66 -25.35 -0.01
CA ASN A 135 -20.07 -25.88 1.30
C ASN A 135 -18.97 -26.39 2.25
#